data_AF-A0A316A386-F1
#
_entry.id   AF-A0A316A386-F1
#
_cell.length_a   1.000
_cell.length_b   1.000
_cell.length_c   1.000
_cell.angle_alpha   90.00
_cell.angle_beta   90.00
_cell.angle_gamma   90.00
#
_symmetry.space_group_name_H-M   'P 1'
#
loop_
_entity.id
_entity.type
_entity.pdbx_description
1 polymer ?
#
loop_
_entity_poly.entity_id
_entity_poly.type
_entity_poly.pdbx_seq_one_letter_code
_entity_poly.pdbx_strand_id
1 'polypeptide(L)'
;MLEAFVTNLGRYNEGYLDGEPLKLPATTEEVQALLKRIHVDGVRYEEIFITNYETDIPGLRDCLGEYESIDELNFLASLLDDMEEWELEKFSAAVDFGEYNSVPALINLTQNLDCFEFYTGIENEDDLGRYYIEEMCTLEIPEHLENYIDYEAYGRDMSMDEDGRFTEGGYVVRTGDSFTELYCGREDLPEEYRIFAYPKPEKLSIRDTLKQYQQMIDNAPYTSKDRSAPSCEER
;
A
#
# COMPACT_ATOMS: atom_id res chain seq x y z
N MET A 1 7.99 -0.74 9.46
CA MET A 1 7.41 0.62 9.42
C MET A 1 6.92 0.96 8.01
N LEU A 2 5.68 1.45 7.87
CA LEU A 2 5.09 1.88 6.59
C LEU A 2 4.73 3.38 6.65
N GLU A 3 5.21 4.16 5.68
CA GLU A 3 4.89 5.59 5.54
C GLU A 3 4.38 5.88 4.12
N ALA A 4 3.26 6.59 4.01
CA ALA A 4 2.62 6.94 2.74
C ALA A 4 2.67 8.45 2.51
N PHE A 5 3.15 8.91 1.35
CA PHE A 5 3.20 10.32 1.00
C PHE A 5 1.90 10.78 0.32
N VAL A 6 0.98 11.31 1.14
CA VAL A 6 -0.37 11.69 0.75
C VAL A 6 -0.38 13.10 0.16
N THR A 7 -0.92 13.24 -1.05
CA THR A 7 -0.91 14.49 -1.83
C THR A 7 -2.32 14.90 -2.24
N ASN A 8 -2.59 16.20 -2.21
CA ASN A 8 -3.85 16.77 -2.67
C ASN A 8 -3.89 16.86 -4.20
N LEU A 9 -4.77 16.09 -4.84
CA LEU A 9 -4.84 15.99 -6.30
C LEU A 9 -5.29 17.30 -6.97
N GLY A 10 -6.28 17.98 -6.38
CA GLY A 10 -6.79 19.23 -6.95
C GLY A 10 -5.74 20.34 -6.92
N ARG A 11 -4.99 20.46 -5.83
CA ARG A 11 -3.87 21.41 -5.68
C ARG A 11 -2.69 21.05 -6.58
N TYR A 12 -2.40 19.76 -6.73
CA TYR A 12 -1.40 19.26 -7.66
C TYR A 12 -1.71 19.67 -9.11
N ASN A 13 -2.97 19.53 -9.54
CA ASN A 13 -3.42 19.97 -10.86
C ASN A 13 -3.35 21.49 -11.06
N GLU A 14 -3.37 22.28 -9.97
CA GLU A 14 -3.14 23.72 -9.98
C GLU A 14 -1.64 24.11 -9.95
N GLY A 15 -0.73 23.13 -9.93
CA GLY A 15 0.72 23.32 -9.91
C GLY A 15 1.34 23.48 -8.51
N TYR A 16 0.61 23.16 -7.45
CA TYR A 16 1.11 23.18 -6.08
C TYR A 16 1.49 21.77 -5.61
N LEU A 17 2.62 21.66 -4.89
CA LEU A 17 3.09 20.39 -4.33
C LEU A 17 2.64 20.25 -2.86
N ASP A 18 1.33 20.23 -2.65
CA ASP A 18 0.73 20.11 -1.32
C ASP A 18 0.59 18.62 -0.98
N GLY A 19 1.67 18.02 -0.48
CA GLY A 19 1.69 16.63 -0.01
C GLY A 19 2.62 16.47 1.20
N GLU A 20 2.29 15.51 2.06
CA GLU A 20 3.03 15.23 3.29
C GLU A 20 3.05 13.73 3.61
N PRO A 21 4.09 13.26 4.34
CA PRO A 21 4.16 11.88 4.80
C PRO A 21 3.16 11.59 5.93
N LEU A 22 2.53 10.42 5.85
CA LEU A 22 1.69 9.81 6.88
C LEU A 22 2.33 8.50 7.35
N LYS A 23 2.80 8.48 8.59
CA LYS A 23 3.28 7.24 9.23
C LYS A 23 2.10 6.38 9.61
N LEU A 24 2.17 5.10 9.30
CA LEU A 24 1.15 4.10 9.63
C LEU A 24 1.74 3.04 10.58
N PRO A 25 0.93 2.48 11.49
CA PRO A 25 -0.47 2.82 11.73
C PRO A 25 -0.65 4.22 12.34
N ALA A 26 -1.73 4.91 11.96
CA ALA A 26 -2.08 6.27 12.36
C ALA A 26 -3.43 6.32 13.09
N THR A 27 -3.68 7.46 13.73
CA THR A 27 -4.97 7.82 14.32
C THR A 27 -5.81 8.69 13.39
N THR A 28 -7.12 8.77 13.66
CA THR A 28 -8.02 9.67 12.92
C THR A 28 -7.54 11.12 13.03
N GLU A 29 -7.08 11.54 14.21
CA GLU A 29 -6.58 12.89 14.47
C GLU A 29 -5.35 13.25 13.63
N GLU A 30 -4.43 12.30 13.44
CA GLU A 30 -3.24 12.49 12.60
C GLU A 30 -3.60 12.62 11.13
N VAL A 31 -4.53 11.78 10.64
CA VAL A 31 -5.07 11.90 9.28
C VAL A 31 -5.75 13.25 9.09
N GLN A 32 -6.63 13.68 10.01
CA GLN A 32 -7.28 15.00 9.93
C GLN A 32 -6.27 16.14 9.94
N ALA A 33 -5.25 16.05 10.79
CA ALA A 33 -4.21 17.07 10.88
C ALA A 33 -3.41 17.15 9.58
N LEU A 34 -3.09 16.01 8.96
CA LEU A 34 -2.42 15.96 7.67
C LEU A 34 -3.28 16.55 6.56
N LEU A 35 -4.54 16.11 6.42
CA LEU A 35 -5.47 16.60 5.40
C LEU A 35 -5.60 18.13 5.45
N LYS A 36 -5.66 18.69 6.66
CA LYS A 36 -5.69 20.15 6.85
C LYS A 36 -4.40 20.84 6.37
N ARG A 37 -3.23 20.25 6.60
CA ARG A 37 -1.93 20.83 6.17
C ARG A 37 -1.76 20.78 4.66
N ILE A 38 -2.24 19.73 4.00
CA ILE A 38 -2.24 19.61 2.53
C ILE A 38 -3.45 20.28 1.86
N HIS A 39 -4.20 21.11 2.61
CA HIS A 39 -5.34 21.90 2.12
C HIS A 39 -6.50 21.07 1.52
N VAL A 40 -6.68 19.82 1.98
CA VAL A 40 -7.90 19.05 1.70
C VAL A 40 -8.98 19.53 2.65
N ASP A 41 -10.07 20.07 2.10
CA ASP A 41 -11.14 20.73 2.86
C ASP A 41 -12.48 19.96 2.79
N GLY A 42 -12.56 18.90 1.99
CA GLY A 42 -13.77 18.12 1.81
C GLY A 42 -14.91 18.87 1.11
N VAL A 43 -14.62 19.99 0.43
CA VAL A 43 -15.60 20.79 -0.33
C VAL A 43 -15.09 21.19 -1.71
N ARG A 44 -13.90 21.77 -1.78
CA ARG A 44 -13.26 22.16 -3.04
C ARG A 44 -12.14 21.19 -3.39
N TYR A 45 -11.39 20.75 -2.39
CA TYR A 45 -10.33 19.76 -2.52
C TYR A 45 -10.75 18.52 -1.75
N GLU A 46 -11.31 17.56 -2.47
CA GLU A 46 -11.89 16.33 -1.94
C GLU A 46 -11.07 15.10 -2.30
N GLU A 47 -10.06 15.22 -3.16
CA GLU A 47 -9.33 14.07 -3.69
C GLU A 47 -7.87 14.09 -3.24
N ILE A 48 -7.42 12.94 -2.74
CA ILE A 48 -6.03 12.64 -2.44
C ILE A 48 -5.53 11.50 -3.32
N PHE A 49 -4.22 11.42 -3.45
CA PHE A 49 -3.51 10.26 -3.99
C PHE A 49 -2.17 10.11 -3.28
N ILE A 50 -1.60 8.93 -3.35
CA ILE A 50 -0.32 8.60 -2.71
C ILE A 50 0.75 8.61 -3.79
N THR A 51 1.74 9.48 -3.60
CA THR A 51 2.82 9.67 -4.60
C THR A 51 4.01 8.76 -4.39
N ASN A 52 4.23 8.33 -3.14
CA ASN A 52 5.34 7.48 -2.77
C ASN A 52 5.03 6.75 -1.46
N TYR A 53 5.74 5.66 -1.24
CA TYR A 53 5.79 4.93 0.02
C TYR A 53 7.24 4.82 0.49
N GLU A 54 7.44 4.86 1.80
CA GLU A 54 8.68 4.47 2.46
C GLU A 54 8.39 3.27 3.38
N THR A 55 9.17 2.20 3.22
CA THR A 55 9.07 1.00 4.03
C THR A 55 10.43 0.32 4.13
N ASP A 56 10.63 -0.36 5.25
CA ASP A 56 11.76 -1.22 5.57
C ASP A 56 11.59 -2.66 5.05
N ILE A 57 10.42 -3.01 4.52
CA ILE A 57 10.13 -4.34 3.97
C ILE A 57 10.46 -4.36 2.47
N PRO A 58 11.44 -5.15 2.02
CA PRO A 58 11.73 -5.36 0.60
C PRO A 58 10.50 -5.77 -0.21
N GLY A 59 10.42 -5.32 -1.46
CA GLY A 59 9.33 -5.65 -2.39
C GLY A 59 7.99 -4.97 -2.10
N LEU A 60 7.66 -4.69 -0.83
CA LEU A 60 6.33 -4.21 -0.42
C LEU A 60 5.89 -2.93 -1.15
N ARG A 61 6.80 -1.97 -1.34
CA ARG A 61 6.52 -0.71 -2.03
C ARG A 61 5.98 -0.92 -3.46
N ASP A 62 6.45 -1.94 -4.16
CA ASP A 62 6.09 -2.19 -5.55
C ASP A 62 4.68 -2.82 -5.69
N CYS A 63 4.12 -3.31 -4.58
CA CYS A 63 2.77 -3.86 -4.48
C CYS A 63 1.70 -2.79 -4.14
N LEU A 64 2.09 -1.54 -3.89
CA LEU A 64 1.19 -0.47 -3.43
C LEU A 64 0.94 0.56 -4.54
N GLY A 65 -0.33 0.80 -4.88
CA GLY A 65 -0.75 1.75 -5.92
C GLY A 65 -0.91 3.20 -5.43
N GLU A 66 -1.24 4.11 -6.35
CA GLU A 66 -1.39 5.55 -6.02
C GLU A 66 -2.74 5.89 -5.36
N TYR A 67 -3.71 4.97 -5.40
CA TYR A 67 -5.08 5.20 -4.93
C TYR A 67 -5.50 4.19 -3.84
N GLU A 68 -4.53 3.66 -3.10
CA GLU A 68 -4.81 2.74 -2.00
C GLU A 68 -5.62 3.40 -0.89
N SER A 69 -6.45 2.61 -0.23
CA SER A 69 -7.25 3.07 0.90
C SER A 69 -6.37 3.30 2.13
N ILE A 70 -6.41 4.51 2.70
CA ILE A 70 -5.69 4.82 3.96
C ILE A 70 -6.16 3.89 5.09
N ASP A 71 -7.44 3.52 5.13
CA ASP A 71 -7.97 2.58 6.13
C ASP A 71 -7.29 1.19 5.98
N GLU A 72 -7.12 0.71 4.75
CA GLU A 72 -6.54 -0.61 4.47
C GLU A 72 -5.03 -0.62 4.70
N LEU A 73 -4.34 0.43 4.28
CA LEU A 73 -2.91 0.62 4.57
C LEU A 73 -2.66 0.71 6.08
N ASN A 74 -3.56 1.36 6.82
CA ASN A 74 -3.48 1.47 8.27
C ASN A 74 -3.63 0.10 8.95
N PHE A 75 -4.57 -0.71 8.46
CA PHE A 75 -4.76 -2.06 8.97
C PHE A 75 -3.57 -2.96 8.63
N LEU A 76 -3.09 -2.93 7.38
CA LEU A 76 -1.89 -3.65 6.97
C LEU A 76 -0.68 -3.27 7.83
N ALA A 77 -0.43 -1.97 8.05
CA ALA A 77 0.67 -1.51 8.88
C ALA A 77 0.57 -2.04 10.32
N SER A 78 -0.64 -2.08 10.90
CA SER A 78 -0.83 -2.65 12.23
C SER A 78 -0.52 -4.14 12.28
N LEU A 79 -0.95 -4.90 11.27
CA LEU A 79 -0.65 -6.33 11.17
C LEU A 79 0.85 -6.60 11.07
N LEU A 80 1.56 -5.77 10.32
CA LEU A 80 3.02 -5.87 10.17
C LEU A 80 3.77 -5.45 11.44
N ASP A 81 3.29 -4.45 12.17
CA ASP A 81 3.91 -4.01 13.44
C ASP A 81 3.73 -5.04 14.56
N ASP A 82 2.68 -5.88 14.51
CA ASP A 82 2.41 -6.94 15.47
C ASP A 82 3.21 -8.23 15.20
N MET A 83 3.85 -8.36 14.03
CA MET A 83 4.66 -9.54 13.66
C MET A 83 5.98 -9.61 14.42
N GLU A 84 6.40 -10.84 14.72
CA GLU A 84 7.77 -11.11 15.15
C GLU A 84 8.75 -10.96 13.96
N GLU A 85 10.04 -10.74 14.25
CA GLU A 85 11.07 -10.49 13.22
C GLU A 85 11.12 -11.62 12.17
N TRP A 86 11.02 -12.88 12.59
CA TRP A 86 11.04 -14.03 11.68
C TRP A 86 9.74 -14.14 10.84
N GLU A 87 8.60 -13.68 11.35
CA GLU A 87 7.34 -13.62 10.58
C GLU A 87 7.44 -12.54 9.51
N LEU A 88 8.08 -11.41 9.84
CA LEU A 88 8.29 -10.31 8.91
C LEU A 88 9.27 -10.70 7.79
N GLU A 89 10.35 -11.41 8.10
CA GLU A 89 11.27 -11.97 7.10
C GLU A 89 10.53 -12.92 6.15
N LYS A 90 9.72 -13.82 6.71
CA LYS A 90 8.90 -14.75 5.94
C LYS A 90 7.85 -14.04 5.07
N PHE A 91 7.21 -13.01 5.60
CA PHE A 91 6.28 -12.15 4.86
C PHE A 91 6.98 -11.47 3.70
N SER A 92 8.16 -10.87 3.93
CA SER A 92 8.96 -10.22 2.89
C SER A 92 9.33 -11.19 1.77
N ALA A 93 9.78 -12.40 2.11
CA ALA A 93 10.10 -13.42 1.11
C ALA A 93 8.86 -13.85 0.31
N ALA A 94 7.70 -13.96 0.96
CA ALA A 94 6.44 -14.28 0.29
C ALA A 94 5.93 -13.14 -0.62
N VAL A 95 6.19 -11.88 -0.26
CA VAL A 95 5.95 -10.72 -1.14
C VAL A 95 6.84 -10.77 -2.37
N ASP A 96 8.14 -11.02 -2.19
CA ASP A 96 9.11 -11.17 -3.29
C ASP A 96 8.80 -12.38 -4.19
N PHE A 97 8.11 -13.40 -3.67
CA PHE A 97 7.58 -14.49 -4.49
C PHE A 97 6.66 -13.96 -5.61
N GLY A 98 5.95 -12.85 -5.35
CA GLY A 98 5.30 -12.04 -6.38
C GLY A 98 3.85 -12.42 -6.73
N GLU A 99 3.18 -13.23 -5.92
CA GLU A 99 1.78 -13.63 -6.17
C GLU A 99 0.74 -12.62 -5.66
N TYR A 100 1.09 -11.82 -4.65
CA TYR A 100 0.15 -10.95 -3.93
C TYR A 100 0.54 -9.48 -4.06
N ASN A 101 -0.07 -8.78 -5.02
CA ASN A 101 0.35 -7.43 -5.46
C ASN A 101 -0.74 -6.36 -5.26
N SER A 102 -1.54 -6.48 -4.20
CA SER A 102 -2.54 -5.47 -3.82
C SER A 102 -2.69 -5.43 -2.30
N VAL A 103 -3.11 -4.30 -1.74
CA VAL A 103 -3.30 -4.17 -0.28
C VAL A 103 -4.23 -5.24 0.30
N PRO A 104 -5.39 -5.55 -0.30
CA PRO A 104 -6.22 -6.66 0.18
C PRO A 104 -5.52 -8.02 0.12
N ALA A 105 -4.74 -8.28 -0.93
CA ALA A 105 -3.99 -9.52 -1.07
C ALA A 105 -2.89 -9.63 0.00
N LEU A 106 -2.20 -8.54 0.29
CA LEU A 106 -1.18 -8.45 1.34
C LEU A 106 -1.78 -8.64 2.73
N ILE A 107 -2.95 -8.04 3.02
CA ILE A 107 -3.68 -8.28 4.27
C ILE A 107 -4.01 -9.77 4.41
N ASN A 108 -4.48 -10.43 3.36
CA ASN A 108 -4.69 -11.88 3.41
C ASN A 108 -3.38 -12.65 3.61
N LEU A 109 -2.29 -12.24 2.95
CA LEU A 109 -0.98 -12.87 3.09
C LEU A 109 -0.49 -12.86 4.55
N THR A 110 -0.68 -11.75 5.29
CA THR A 110 -0.32 -11.70 6.72
C THR A 110 -1.01 -12.76 7.58
N GLN A 111 -2.16 -13.27 7.13
CA GLN A 111 -2.95 -14.30 7.84
C GLN A 111 -2.72 -15.72 7.31
N ASN A 112 -1.93 -15.86 6.24
CA ASN A 112 -1.69 -17.11 5.53
C ASN A 112 -0.19 -17.39 5.37
N LEU A 113 0.65 -16.90 6.29
CA LEU A 113 2.10 -17.15 6.26
C LEU A 113 2.47 -18.63 6.42
N ASP A 114 1.56 -19.45 6.93
CA ASP A 114 1.67 -20.92 6.99
C ASP A 114 1.64 -21.58 5.60
N CYS A 115 1.12 -20.90 4.57
CA CYS A 115 1.18 -21.38 3.19
C CYS A 115 2.58 -21.34 2.56
N PHE A 116 3.53 -20.70 3.25
CA PHE A 116 4.91 -20.56 2.84
C PHE A 116 5.84 -21.21 3.88
N GLU A 117 7.03 -21.59 3.46
CA GLU A 117 8.15 -21.92 4.34
C GLU A 117 9.35 -21.09 3.89
N PHE A 118 10.10 -20.55 4.86
CA PHE A 118 11.25 -19.69 4.57
C PHE A 118 12.49 -20.24 5.26
N TYR A 119 13.44 -20.72 4.46
CA TYR A 119 14.73 -21.22 4.91
C TYR A 119 15.74 -20.08 4.90
N THR A 120 15.97 -19.50 6.07
CA THR A 120 16.91 -18.39 6.27
C THR A 120 18.35 -18.82 6.00
N GLY A 121 19.13 -17.93 5.38
CA GLY A 121 20.55 -18.15 5.10
C GLY A 121 20.86 -19.09 3.92
N ILE A 122 19.85 -19.52 3.18
CA ILE A 122 20.02 -20.33 1.96
C ILE A 122 20.09 -19.40 0.75
N GLU A 123 21.30 -19.12 0.25
CA GLU A 123 21.51 -18.09 -0.78
C GLU A 123 21.67 -18.66 -2.19
N ASN A 124 21.91 -19.97 -2.33
CA ASN A 124 22.15 -20.63 -3.60
C ASN A 124 21.82 -22.14 -3.53
N GLU A 125 21.90 -22.81 -4.68
CA GLU A 125 21.59 -24.23 -4.80
C GLU A 125 22.54 -25.16 -4.03
N ASP A 126 23.80 -24.78 -3.80
CA ASP A 126 24.72 -25.57 -2.95
C ASP A 126 24.25 -25.54 -1.50
N ASP A 127 23.92 -24.36 -0.97
CA ASP A 127 23.38 -24.18 0.38
C ASP A 127 22.08 -24.98 0.55
N LEU A 128 21.17 -24.90 -0.44
CA LEU A 128 19.89 -25.61 -0.42
C LEU A 128 20.10 -27.13 -0.43
N GLY A 129 21.00 -27.63 -1.28
CA GLY A 129 21.33 -29.04 -1.34
C GLY A 129 21.92 -29.57 -0.04
N ARG A 130 22.80 -28.80 0.60
CA ARG A 130 23.34 -29.13 1.94
C ARG A 130 22.25 -29.15 2.99
N TYR A 131 21.42 -28.11 3.03
CA TYR A 131 20.32 -28.01 3.98
C TYR A 131 19.38 -29.21 3.92
N TYR A 132 18.98 -29.63 2.72
CA TYR A 132 18.11 -30.79 2.56
C TYR A 132 18.76 -32.11 3.00
N ILE A 133 20.05 -32.29 2.77
CA ILE A 133 20.76 -33.52 3.14
C ILE A 133 21.08 -33.55 4.63
N GLU A 134 21.67 -32.47 5.15
CA GLU A 134 22.28 -32.40 6.47
C GLU A 134 21.22 -32.07 7.55
N GLU A 135 20.42 -31.04 7.33
CA GLU A 135 19.47 -30.54 8.34
C GLU A 135 18.11 -31.26 8.25
N MET A 136 17.58 -31.45 7.04
CA MET A 136 16.32 -32.19 6.83
C MET A 136 16.50 -33.71 6.83
N CYS A 137 17.74 -34.20 6.93
CA CYS A 137 18.09 -35.62 6.98
C CYS A 137 17.39 -36.45 5.87
N THR A 138 17.21 -35.87 4.68
CA THR A 138 16.52 -36.54 3.57
C THR A 138 17.29 -37.78 3.07
N LEU A 139 18.62 -37.78 3.27
CA LEU A 139 19.53 -38.85 2.89
C LEU A 139 20.58 -39.08 3.98
N GLU A 140 20.75 -40.33 4.40
CA GLU A 140 21.88 -40.71 5.27
C GLU A 140 23.14 -40.93 4.42
N ILE A 141 24.11 -40.05 4.58
CA ILE A 141 25.34 -40.05 3.78
C ILE A 141 26.50 -40.51 4.66
N PRO A 142 27.24 -41.57 4.27
CA PRO A 142 28.46 -41.93 4.97
C PRO A 142 29.50 -40.81 4.91
N GLU A 143 30.13 -40.48 6.04
CA GLU A 143 31.13 -39.39 6.19
C GLU A 143 32.22 -39.38 5.10
N HIS A 144 32.65 -40.55 4.65
CA HIS A 144 33.68 -40.69 3.61
C HIS A 144 33.19 -40.36 2.18
N LEU A 145 31.89 -40.15 1.99
CA LEU A 145 31.26 -39.77 0.72
C LEU A 145 30.75 -38.32 0.68
N GLU A 146 30.66 -37.63 1.83
CA GLU A 146 30.16 -36.25 1.93
C GLU A 146 30.84 -35.31 0.93
N ASN A 147 32.18 -35.32 0.89
CA ASN A 147 32.96 -34.47 0.00
C ASN A 147 32.90 -34.86 -1.50
N TYR A 148 32.16 -35.90 -1.86
CA TYR A 148 32.01 -36.36 -3.24
C TYR A 148 30.61 -36.11 -3.79
N ILE A 149 29.72 -35.51 -3.00
CA ILE A 149 28.37 -35.17 -3.44
C ILE A 149 28.36 -33.81 -4.12
N ASP A 150 27.59 -33.75 -5.20
CA ASP A 150 27.28 -32.53 -5.92
C ASP A 150 26.02 -31.90 -5.30
N TYR A 151 26.22 -31.13 -4.23
CA TYR A 151 25.13 -30.50 -3.47
C TYR A 151 24.40 -29.45 -4.32
N GLU A 152 25.14 -28.67 -5.11
CA GLU A 152 24.58 -27.70 -6.06
C GLU A 152 23.60 -28.37 -7.04
N ALA A 153 23.99 -29.50 -7.67
CA ALA A 153 23.08 -30.22 -8.57
C ALA A 153 21.82 -30.74 -7.84
N TYR A 154 21.98 -31.26 -6.62
CA TYR A 154 20.86 -31.75 -5.83
C TYR A 154 19.90 -30.63 -5.42
N GLY A 155 20.42 -29.51 -4.89
CA GLY A 155 19.61 -28.36 -4.51
C GLY A 155 18.90 -27.74 -5.72
N ARG A 156 19.54 -27.72 -6.90
CA ARG A 156 18.87 -27.28 -8.13
C ARG A 156 17.66 -28.14 -8.49
N ASP A 157 17.79 -29.47 -8.38
CA ASP A 157 16.69 -30.39 -8.65
C ASP A 157 15.55 -30.19 -7.62
N MET A 158 15.88 -30.07 -6.32
CA MET A 158 14.90 -29.75 -5.28
C MET A 158 14.16 -28.45 -5.58
N SER A 159 14.90 -27.39 -5.93
CA SER A 159 14.31 -26.08 -6.20
C SER A 159 13.36 -26.09 -7.39
N MET A 160 13.69 -26.86 -8.43
CA MET A 160 12.82 -27.06 -9.59
C MET A 160 11.56 -27.87 -9.24
N ASP A 161 11.69 -28.91 -8.41
CA ASP A 161 10.59 -29.79 -8.05
C ASP A 161 9.55 -29.10 -7.16
N GLU A 162 9.99 -28.21 -6.27
CA GLU A 162 9.11 -27.49 -5.34
C GLU A 162 8.65 -26.10 -5.83
N ASP A 163 9.15 -25.67 -7.00
CA ASP A 163 8.93 -24.33 -7.57
C ASP A 163 9.23 -23.20 -6.56
N GLY A 164 10.28 -23.36 -5.76
CA GLY A 164 10.69 -22.33 -4.80
C GLY A 164 11.50 -21.21 -5.45
N ARG A 165 11.87 -20.21 -4.64
CA ARG A 165 12.56 -19.00 -5.08
C ARG A 165 13.61 -18.58 -4.06
N PHE A 166 14.78 -18.20 -4.55
CA PHE A 166 15.78 -17.48 -3.75
C PHE A 166 15.36 -16.01 -3.65
N THR A 167 15.33 -15.48 -2.43
CA THR A 167 15.03 -14.08 -2.10
C THR A 167 16.17 -13.48 -1.30
N GLU A 168 16.09 -12.19 -0.98
CA GLU A 168 17.04 -11.61 -0.03
C GLU A 168 16.95 -12.34 1.31
N GLY A 169 18.09 -12.83 1.82
CA GLY A 169 18.17 -13.49 3.12
C GLY A 169 17.80 -14.98 3.17
N GLY A 170 17.33 -15.60 2.08
CA GLY A 170 17.04 -17.04 2.11
C GLY A 170 16.28 -17.60 0.91
N TYR A 171 15.65 -18.75 1.14
CA TYR A 171 14.89 -19.50 0.14
C TYR A 171 13.45 -19.73 0.60
N VAL A 172 12.48 -19.39 -0.25
CA VAL A 172 11.04 -19.50 0.03
C VAL A 172 10.36 -20.53 -0.87
N VAL A 173 9.47 -21.32 -0.28
CA VAL A 173 8.69 -22.35 -0.97
C VAL A 173 7.25 -22.37 -0.45
N ARG A 174 6.31 -22.87 -1.27
CA ARG A 174 4.94 -23.13 -0.81
C ARG A 174 4.90 -24.44 -0.01
N THR A 175 4.21 -24.45 1.11
CA THR A 175 3.94 -25.69 1.86
C THR A 175 2.90 -26.57 1.17
N GLY A 176 2.06 -25.98 0.31
CA GLY A 176 0.90 -26.64 -0.28
C GLY A 176 -0.37 -26.54 0.58
N ASP A 177 -0.32 -25.80 1.68
CA ASP A 177 -1.49 -25.50 2.49
C ASP A 177 -2.49 -24.60 1.75
N SER A 178 -3.74 -24.62 2.21
CA SER A 178 -4.82 -23.89 1.56
C SER A 178 -4.83 -22.42 1.95
N PHE A 179 -4.53 -21.54 1.00
CA PHE A 179 -4.70 -20.10 1.18
C PHE A 179 -6.19 -19.74 1.34
N THR A 180 -6.52 -19.04 2.41
CA THR A 180 -7.88 -18.61 2.74
C THR A 180 -7.99 -17.10 2.65
N GLU A 181 -8.87 -16.62 1.77
CA GLU A 181 -9.24 -15.20 1.71
C GLU A 181 -10.17 -14.85 2.88
N LEU A 182 -9.60 -14.23 3.92
CA LEU A 182 -10.30 -13.74 5.12
C LEU A 182 -10.73 -12.28 5.00
N TYR A 183 -10.04 -11.50 4.17
CA TYR A 183 -10.30 -10.09 3.94
C TYR A 183 -10.77 -9.87 2.50
N CYS A 184 -12.01 -9.43 2.31
CA CYS A 184 -12.61 -9.19 1.00
C CYS A 184 -12.79 -7.69 0.69
N GLY A 185 -12.49 -6.81 1.64
CA GLY A 185 -12.53 -5.37 1.48
C GLY A 185 -13.02 -4.63 2.73
N ARG A 186 -13.35 -3.36 2.56
CA ARG A 186 -13.64 -2.42 3.66
C ARG A 186 -14.63 -2.90 4.72
N GLU A 187 -15.63 -3.71 4.36
CA GLU A 187 -16.63 -4.19 5.32
C GLU A 187 -16.03 -5.11 6.39
N ASP A 188 -14.97 -5.85 6.05
CA ASP A 188 -14.25 -6.75 6.97
C ASP A 188 -13.21 -6.01 7.83
N LEU A 189 -12.93 -4.73 7.52
CA LEU A 189 -11.93 -3.94 8.22
C LEU A 189 -12.42 -3.57 9.64
N PRO A 190 -11.67 -3.86 10.71
CA PRO A 190 -12.09 -3.55 12.07
C PRO A 190 -12.31 -2.04 12.28
N GLU A 191 -13.30 -1.65 13.08
CA GLU A 191 -13.69 -0.24 13.24
C GLU A 191 -12.54 0.66 13.71
N GLU A 192 -11.64 0.13 14.55
CA GLU A 192 -10.48 0.85 15.07
C GLU A 192 -9.46 1.28 14.00
N TYR A 193 -9.41 0.60 12.85
CA TYR A 193 -8.53 0.94 11.74
C TYR A 193 -9.20 1.81 10.67
N ARG A 194 -10.50 2.10 10.79
CA ARG A 194 -11.26 3.00 9.89
C ARG A 194 -11.01 4.47 10.25
N ILE A 195 -9.78 4.92 10.04
CA ILE A 195 -9.28 6.22 10.50
C ILE A 195 -9.49 7.36 9.51
N PHE A 196 -9.79 7.05 8.24
CA PHE A 196 -9.97 8.05 7.21
C PHE A 196 -11.37 8.67 7.26
N ALA A 197 -11.40 10.00 7.41
CA ALA A 197 -12.59 10.81 7.24
C ALA A 197 -12.20 12.13 6.57
N TYR A 198 -13.09 12.73 5.79
CA TYR A 198 -12.85 14.10 5.34
C TYR A 198 -13.05 15.09 6.48
N PRO A 199 -12.28 16.19 6.52
CA PRO A 199 -12.53 17.27 7.45
C PRO A 199 -13.97 17.72 7.32
N LYS A 200 -14.66 17.89 8.47
CA LYS A 200 -16.00 18.47 8.44
C LYS A 200 -15.86 19.87 7.85
N PRO A 201 -16.67 20.24 6.84
CA PRO A 201 -16.64 21.59 6.33
C PRO A 201 -16.83 22.54 7.51
N GLU A 202 -15.95 23.53 7.65
CA GLU A 202 -16.23 24.63 8.55
C GLU A 202 -17.63 25.10 8.22
N LYS A 203 -18.51 25.17 9.22
CA LYS A 203 -19.89 25.61 9.04
C LYS A 203 -19.86 27.07 8.60
N LEU A 204 -19.58 27.34 7.33
CA LEU A 204 -20.10 28.48 6.64
C LEU A 204 -21.61 28.31 6.79
N SER A 205 -22.19 29.11 7.70
CA SER A 205 -23.64 29.19 7.79
C SER A 205 -24.12 29.39 6.35
N ILE A 206 -25.21 28.73 5.93
CA ILE A 206 -25.83 28.99 4.62
C ILE A 206 -25.97 30.51 4.40
N ARG A 207 -26.16 31.27 5.49
CA ARG A 207 -26.15 32.74 5.50
C ARG A 207 -24.84 33.39 5.06
N ASP A 208 -23.69 32.87 5.48
CA ASP A 208 -22.38 33.43 5.15
C ASP A 208 -21.97 33.09 3.72
N THR A 209 -22.30 31.89 3.24
CA THR A 209 -22.18 31.53 1.82
C THR A 209 -23.08 32.42 0.95
N LEU A 210 -24.35 32.61 1.34
CA LEU A 210 -25.26 33.53 0.64
C LEU A 210 -24.76 34.97 0.64
N LYS A 211 -24.15 35.44 1.74
CA LYS A 211 -23.54 36.79 1.80
C LYS A 211 -22.36 36.94 0.85
N GLN A 212 -21.50 35.94 0.71
CA GLN A 212 -20.39 35.97 -0.25
C GLN A 212 -20.92 36.04 -1.69
N TYR A 213 -21.92 35.22 -2.04
CA TYR A 213 -22.56 35.30 -3.35
C TYR A 213 -23.20 36.68 -3.60
N GLN A 214 -23.91 37.22 -2.61
CA GLN A 214 -24.51 38.55 -2.70
C GLN A 214 -23.43 39.63 -2.93
N GLN A 215 -22.33 39.60 -2.19
CA GLN A 215 -21.21 40.53 -2.36
C GLN A 215 -20.54 40.41 -3.74
N MET A 216 -20.42 39.20 -4.29
CA MET A 216 -19.90 39.02 -5.65
C MET A 216 -20.84 39.58 -6.72
N ILE A 217 -22.16 39.45 -6.52
CA ILE A 217 -23.17 40.04 -7.40
C ILE A 217 -23.13 41.57 -7.30
N ASP A 218 -23.05 42.12 -6.09
CA ASP A 218 -23.05 43.56 -5.85
C ASP A 218 -21.75 44.23 -6.38
N ASN A 219 -20.63 43.51 -6.37
CA ASN A 219 -19.34 43.97 -6.91
C ASN A 219 -19.17 43.66 -8.40
N ALA A 220 -20.12 42.97 -9.04
CA ALA A 220 -20.05 42.71 -10.47
C ALA A 220 -20.27 44.02 -11.25
N PRO A 221 -19.38 44.39 -12.18
CA PRO A 221 -19.55 45.62 -12.94
C PRO A 221 -20.83 45.56 -13.78
N TYR A 222 -21.70 46.55 -13.57
CA TYR A 222 -22.92 46.75 -14.37
C TYR A 222 -22.53 46.94 -15.85
N THR A 223 -22.84 45.94 -16.69
CA THR A 223 -22.77 46.12 -18.14
C THR A 223 -24.04 46.82 -18.60
N SER A 224 -23.97 48.15 -18.77
CA SER A 224 -25.01 48.91 -19.45
C SER A 224 -25.10 48.45 -20.90
N LYS A 225 -26.06 47.56 -21.19
CA LYS A 225 -26.50 47.31 -22.57
C LYS A 225 -27.33 48.50 -23.03
N ASP A 226 -26.66 49.56 -23.46
CA ASP A 226 -27.25 50.50 -24.42
C ASP A 226 -27.41 49.76 -25.75
N ARG A 227 -28.58 49.15 -25.95
CA ARG A 227 -29.03 48.72 -27.27
C ARG A 227 -29.79 49.87 -27.91
N SER A 228 -29.08 50.73 -28.63
CA SER A 228 -29.70 51.56 -29.67
C SER A 228 -30.27 50.63 -30.74
N ALA A 229 -31.59 50.55 -30.85
CA ALA A 229 -32.26 49.81 -31.91
C ALA A 229 -31.98 50.48 -33.28
N PRO A 230 -31.60 49.74 -34.33
CA PRO A 230 -31.53 50.31 -35.67
C PRO A 230 -32.96 50.44 -36.23
N SER A 231 -33.32 51.65 -36.66
CA SER A 231 -34.55 51.90 -37.41
C SER A 231 -34.48 51.21 -38.77
N CYS A 232 -35.43 50.34 -39.07
CA CYS A 232 -35.61 49.77 -40.39
C CYS A 232 -36.31 50.83 -41.26
N GLU A 233 -35.61 51.44 -42.22
CA GLU A 233 -36.23 52.22 -43.29
C GLU A 233 -36.72 51.29 -44.40
N GLU A 234 -38.01 51.36 -44.70
CA GLU A 234 -38.63 50.74 -45.86
C GLU A 234 -38.16 51.44 -47.15
N ARG A 235 -37.69 50.64 -48.13
CA ARG A 235 -37.85 50.91 -49.57
C ARG A 235 -37.58 49.68 -50.41
#